data_AF-A0A1Y5PCF9-F1
#
_entry.id   AF-A0A1Y5PCF9-F1
#
_cell.length_a   1.000
_cell.length_b   1.000
_cell.length_c   1.000
_cell.angle_alpha   90.00
_cell.angle_beta   90.00
_cell.angle_gamma   90.00
#
_symmetry.space_group_name_H-M   'P 1'
#
loop_
_entity.id
_entity.type
_entity.pdbx_description
1 polymer ?
#
loop_
_entity_poly.entity_id
_entity_poly.type
_entity_poly.pdbx_seq_one_letter_code
_entity_poly.pdbx_strand_id
1 'polypeptide(L)'
;MPMQPNRFCIAGVLAVALIAAGCSSDDSSSGSTSTQTTSASVSATQSNSATTTSSAPASSPAAAGALDDPTCMDIGFAKDNLMVATSGDKARANADTLEKYSPPDPVKAAIEHFVTTVGAQPTDADLDANRNAITDWLKQICPNLK
;
A
#
# COMPACT_ATOMS: atom_id res chain seq x y z
N MET A 1 -22.96 47.81 0.86
CA MET A 1 -21.64 48.17 0.30
C MET A 1 -21.23 47.05 -0.65
N PRO A 2 -21.29 47.24 -1.98
CA PRO A 2 -20.84 46.26 -2.97
C PRO A 2 -19.38 46.46 -3.41
N MET A 3 -18.74 45.34 -3.80
CA MET A 3 -17.56 45.13 -4.67
C MET A 3 -16.22 45.85 -4.36
N GLN A 4 -15.15 45.07 -4.15
CA GLN A 4 -14.05 44.91 -5.13
C GLN A 4 -13.13 43.70 -4.83
N PRO A 5 -12.42 43.17 -5.86
CA PRO A 5 -11.95 41.78 -5.96
C PRO A 5 -10.42 41.59 -6.13
N ASN A 6 -10.01 40.32 -6.15
CA ASN A 6 -8.87 39.70 -6.86
C ASN A 6 -7.44 40.24 -6.75
N ARG A 7 -6.57 39.46 -6.08
CA ARG A 7 -5.10 39.33 -6.29
C ARG A 7 -4.66 38.04 -5.56
N PHE A 8 -4.09 36.97 -6.09
CA PHE A 8 -3.40 36.63 -7.33
C PHE A 8 -3.52 35.12 -7.60
N CYS A 9 -3.65 34.73 -8.87
CA CYS A 9 -3.35 33.38 -9.34
C CYS A 9 -1.84 33.14 -9.30
N ILE A 10 -1.39 31.98 -8.80
CA ILE A 10 -0.09 31.42 -9.17
C ILE A 10 -0.32 29.96 -9.57
N ALA A 11 -0.41 29.75 -10.88
CA ALA A 11 -0.28 28.44 -11.50
C ALA A 11 1.22 28.09 -11.53
N GLY A 12 1.58 26.95 -10.96
CA GLY A 12 2.93 26.39 -11.03
C GLY A 12 2.86 24.95 -11.52
N VAL A 13 3.08 24.74 -12.82
CA VAL A 13 3.23 23.42 -13.43
C VAL A 13 4.66 22.95 -13.16
N LEU A 14 4.84 21.88 -12.40
CA LEU A 14 6.11 21.16 -12.29
C LEU A 14 5.99 19.82 -13.00
N ALA A 15 6.59 19.74 -14.18
CA ALA A 15 6.90 18.49 -14.86
C ALA A 15 8.21 17.95 -14.28
N VAL A 16 8.23 16.69 -13.85
CA VAL A 16 9.48 15.98 -13.50
C VAL A 16 9.52 14.68 -14.30
N ALA A 17 10.63 14.53 -15.02
CA ALA A 17 10.88 13.54 -16.04
C ALA A 17 11.06 12.12 -15.48
N LEU A 18 10.51 11.14 -16.20
CA LEU A 18 10.80 9.72 -16.02
C LEU A 18 12.25 9.44 -16.43
N ILE A 19 13.07 9.02 -15.49
CA ILE A 19 14.36 8.39 -15.79
C ILE A 19 14.15 6.88 -15.70
N ALA A 20 13.86 6.27 -16.85
CA ALA A 20 14.09 4.86 -17.06
C ALA A 20 15.60 4.66 -17.25
N ALA A 21 16.26 4.07 -16.25
CA ALA A 21 17.59 3.51 -16.41
C ALA A 21 17.52 2.03 -16.04
N GLY A 22 17.37 1.21 -17.08
CA GLY A 22 17.79 -0.18 -17.04
C GLY A 22 19.30 -0.28 -17.30
N CYS A 23 19.95 -1.20 -16.60
CA CYS A 23 21.22 -1.84 -16.97
C CYS A 23 21.51 -2.88 -15.88
N SER A 24 21.93 -4.12 -16.09
CA SER A 24 21.98 -5.06 -17.21
C SER A 24 22.40 -6.37 -16.55
N SER A 25 21.89 -7.51 -17.01
CA SER A 25 22.56 -8.80 -16.84
C SER A 25 23.08 -9.23 -18.19
N ASP A 26 24.27 -9.81 -18.13
CA ASP A 26 25.31 -9.93 -19.15
C ASP A 26 24.96 -10.87 -20.32
N ASP A 27 25.41 -10.46 -21.51
CA ASP A 27 25.98 -11.24 -22.61
C ASP A 27 25.12 -12.07 -23.63
N SER A 28 25.48 -11.79 -24.90
CA SER A 28 25.43 -12.60 -26.13
C SER A 28 24.17 -12.78 -27.00
N SER A 29 24.19 -11.99 -28.08
CA SER A 29 24.15 -12.38 -29.50
C SER A 29 22.86 -12.81 -30.22
N SER A 30 22.52 -11.92 -31.18
CA SER A 30 22.20 -12.17 -32.61
C SER A 30 20.85 -12.79 -33.03
N GLY A 31 20.16 -12.05 -33.91
CA GLY A 31 19.36 -12.64 -34.99
C GLY A 31 17.96 -12.04 -35.19
N SER A 32 17.82 -11.16 -36.18
CA SER A 32 16.55 -10.61 -36.65
C SER A 32 15.66 -11.67 -37.34
N THR A 33 14.32 -11.53 -37.28
CA THR A 33 13.40 -11.35 -38.43
C THR A 33 11.95 -11.74 -38.08
N SER A 34 11.05 -10.98 -38.68
CA SER A 34 9.59 -10.86 -38.60
C SER A 34 8.68 -12.10 -38.64
N THR A 35 7.43 -11.80 -38.27
CA THR A 35 6.12 -12.28 -38.80
C THR A 35 5.41 -13.51 -38.20
N GLN A 36 4.24 -13.18 -37.60
CA GLN A 36 2.89 -13.68 -37.93
C GLN A 36 2.40 -15.06 -37.41
N THR A 37 1.34 -14.97 -36.57
CA THR A 37 0.08 -15.76 -36.49
C THR A 37 0.06 -17.27 -36.13
N THR A 38 -0.99 -17.58 -35.34
CA THR A 38 -1.76 -18.83 -35.14
C THR A 38 -1.29 -19.95 -34.20
N SER A 39 -2.16 -20.17 -33.20
CA SER A 39 -2.79 -21.43 -32.76
C SER A 39 -2.00 -22.62 -32.17
N ALA A 40 -2.51 -23.03 -31.00
CA ALA A 40 -2.76 -24.40 -30.51
C ALA A 40 -1.61 -25.29 -29.98
N SER A 41 -1.69 -25.53 -28.66
CA SER A 41 -1.80 -26.83 -27.96
C SER A 41 -0.67 -27.88 -27.96
N VAL A 42 -0.51 -28.45 -26.75
CA VAL A 42 -0.04 -29.77 -26.28
C VAL A 42 1.47 -30.11 -26.07
N SER A 43 1.78 -30.29 -24.78
CA SER A 43 2.38 -31.47 -24.10
C SER A 43 3.87 -31.85 -24.20
N ALA A 44 4.46 -31.95 -22.99
CA ALA A 44 5.50 -32.88 -22.47
C ALA A 44 6.91 -32.83 -23.12
N THR A 45 8.05 -32.94 -22.42
CA THR A 45 8.42 -33.92 -21.38
C THR A 45 9.73 -33.50 -20.67
N GLN A 46 9.74 -33.61 -19.33
CA GLN A 46 10.80 -34.13 -18.44
C GLN A 46 12.30 -33.91 -18.74
N SER A 47 13.01 -33.32 -17.76
CA SER A 47 14.18 -33.96 -17.11
C SER A 47 14.60 -33.25 -15.82
N ASN A 48 14.76 -34.06 -14.78
CA ASN A 48 15.14 -33.74 -13.40
C ASN A 48 16.65 -33.53 -13.24
N SER A 49 17.03 -32.65 -12.29
CA SER A 49 18.12 -32.80 -11.30
C SER A 49 17.96 -31.65 -10.29
N ALA A 50 17.45 -31.86 -9.06
CA ALA A 50 18.20 -32.24 -7.84
C ALA A 50 19.42 -31.33 -7.59
N THR A 51 19.65 -30.62 -6.49
CA THR A 51 19.10 -30.56 -5.12
C THR A 51 19.77 -29.35 -4.45
N THR A 52 19.03 -28.44 -3.82
CA THR A 52 19.39 -27.83 -2.51
C THR A 52 18.13 -27.26 -1.91
N THR A 53 17.49 -28.07 -1.08
CA THR A 53 16.43 -27.68 -0.16
C THR A 53 17.02 -26.71 0.87
N SER A 54 16.90 -25.42 0.63
CA SER A 54 16.88 -24.43 1.72
C SER A 54 15.42 -24.23 2.09
N SER A 55 14.96 -25.05 3.03
CA SER A 55 13.76 -24.80 3.79
C SER A 55 13.96 -23.48 4.54
N ALA A 56 13.61 -22.35 3.92
CA ALA A 56 13.23 -21.18 4.69
C ALA A 56 12.04 -21.63 5.54
N PRO A 57 12.01 -21.37 6.86
CA PRO A 57 10.77 -21.54 7.58
C PRO A 57 9.78 -20.60 6.90
N ALA A 58 8.76 -21.18 6.28
CA ALA A 58 7.52 -20.48 6.06
C ALA A 58 7.05 -20.12 7.47
N SER A 59 7.38 -18.90 7.91
CA SER A 59 6.67 -18.26 9.00
C SER A 59 5.24 -18.21 8.53
N SER A 60 4.45 -19.20 8.96
CA SER A 60 3.01 -19.07 8.99
C SER A 60 2.74 -17.67 9.54
N PRO A 61 1.85 -16.86 8.93
CA PRO A 61 1.31 -15.77 9.70
C PRO A 61 0.64 -16.48 10.87
N ALA A 62 1.25 -16.39 12.06
CA ALA A 62 0.51 -16.64 13.26
C ALA A 62 -0.76 -15.82 13.05
N ALA A 63 -1.92 -16.46 13.05
CA ALA A 63 -3.15 -15.74 13.26
C ALA A 63 -2.84 -14.90 14.50
N ALA A 64 -2.63 -13.60 14.30
CA ALA A 64 -2.15 -12.73 15.33
C ALA A 64 -3.13 -12.93 16.47
N GLY A 65 -2.67 -13.55 17.56
CA GLY A 65 -3.50 -13.71 18.73
C GLY A 65 -4.05 -12.33 19.05
N ALA A 66 -5.33 -12.27 19.42
CA ALA A 66 -5.95 -11.00 19.76
C ALA A 66 -5.00 -10.21 20.67
N LEU A 67 -4.72 -8.96 20.28
CA LEU A 67 -3.83 -8.10 21.02
C LEU A 67 -4.46 -7.81 22.40
N ASP A 68 -3.63 -7.48 23.37
CA ASP A 68 -4.11 -7.09 24.69
C ASP A 68 -4.95 -5.80 24.63
N ASP A 69 -5.93 -5.69 25.52
CA ASP A 69 -6.86 -4.55 25.55
C ASP A 69 -6.18 -3.17 25.56
N PRO A 70 -5.11 -2.89 26.34
CA PRO A 70 -4.47 -1.58 26.29
C PRO A 70 -3.80 -1.30 24.94
N THR A 71 -3.12 -2.29 24.35
CA THR A 71 -2.58 -2.18 22.99
C THR A 71 -3.68 -1.90 21.97
N CYS A 72 -4.83 -2.58 22.09
CA CYS A 72 -5.97 -2.32 21.21
C CYS A 72 -6.51 -0.90 21.30
N MET A 73 -6.59 -0.34 22.51
CA MET A 73 -6.98 1.07 22.70
C MET A 73 -5.97 2.01 22.02
N ASP A 74 -4.68 1.77 22.19
CA ASP A 74 -3.62 2.58 21.57
C ASP A 74 -3.71 2.55 20.03
N ILE A 75 -3.94 1.39 19.43
CA ILE A 75 -4.11 1.22 17.99
C ILE A 75 -5.42 1.88 17.51
N GLY A 76 -6.50 1.77 18.28
CA GLY A 76 -7.76 2.46 18.02
C GLY A 76 -7.58 3.98 17.97
N PHE A 77 -6.84 4.54 18.95
CA PHE A 77 -6.47 5.95 18.96
C PHE A 77 -5.59 6.33 17.77
N ALA A 78 -4.61 5.51 17.40
CA ALA A 78 -3.78 5.77 16.22
C ALA A 78 -4.63 5.85 14.94
N LYS A 79 -5.61 4.96 14.76
CA LYS A 79 -6.57 5.04 13.65
C LYS A 79 -7.36 6.34 13.69
N ASP A 80 -7.97 6.69 14.83
CA ASP A 80 -8.78 7.90 14.92
C ASP A 80 -7.93 9.17 14.72
N ASN A 81 -6.72 9.21 15.27
CA ASN A 81 -5.76 10.30 15.07
C ASN A 81 -5.25 10.39 13.63
N LEU A 82 -5.10 9.26 12.93
CA LEU A 82 -4.85 9.25 11.49
C LEU A 82 -6.01 9.91 10.74
N MET A 83 -7.27 9.57 11.07
CA MET A 83 -8.44 10.16 10.43
C MET A 83 -8.56 11.68 10.66
N VAL A 84 -8.19 12.17 11.85
CA VAL A 84 -8.30 13.61 12.18
C VAL A 84 -6.97 14.36 12.04
N ALA A 85 -5.97 13.75 11.39
CA ALA A 85 -4.67 14.37 11.20
C ALA A 85 -4.80 15.71 10.45
N THR A 86 -3.98 16.68 10.82
CA THR A 86 -3.95 18.02 10.18
C THR A 86 -2.59 18.37 9.59
N SER A 87 -1.62 17.46 9.70
CA SER A 87 -0.31 17.56 9.04
C SER A 87 0.18 16.17 8.63
N GLY A 88 0.96 16.13 7.54
CA GLY A 88 1.54 14.88 7.04
C GLY A 88 2.40 14.17 8.08
N ASP A 89 3.14 14.91 8.90
CA ASP A 89 3.97 14.33 9.98
C ASP A 89 3.12 13.58 11.02
N LYS A 90 1.97 14.15 11.42
CA LYS A 90 1.05 13.50 12.36
C LYS A 90 0.40 12.29 11.70
N ALA A 91 -0.03 12.41 10.45
CA ALA A 91 -0.61 11.30 9.72
C ALA A 91 0.39 10.13 9.62
N ARG A 92 1.65 10.42 9.27
CA ARG A 92 2.71 9.41 9.16
C ARG A 92 3.04 8.76 10.50
N ALA A 93 3.16 9.52 11.58
CA ALA A 93 3.42 8.94 12.91
C ALA A 93 2.30 7.99 13.38
N ASN A 94 1.04 8.30 13.07
CA ASN A 94 -0.08 7.41 13.35
C ASN A 94 -0.07 6.18 12.43
N ALA A 95 0.25 6.37 11.14
CA ALA A 95 0.43 5.27 10.20
C ALA A 95 1.53 4.30 10.66
N ASP A 96 2.71 4.80 11.04
CA ASP A 96 3.82 4.00 11.58
C ASP A 96 3.38 3.14 12.78
N THR A 97 2.51 3.70 13.64
CA THR A 97 1.94 2.98 14.78
C THR A 97 1.05 1.82 14.34
N LEU A 98 0.20 2.02 13.34
CA LEU A 98 -0.64 0.97 12.76
C LEU A 98 0.20 -0.09 12.02
N GLU A 99 1.19 0.36 11.23
CA GLU A 99 2.04 -0.50 10.41
C GLU A 99 2.91 -1.46 11.23
N LYS A 100 3.25 -1.10 12.48
CA LYS A 100 4.00 -1.95 13.41
C LYS A 100 3.32 -3.31 13.66
N TYR A 101 2.00 -3.39 13.50
CA TYR A 101 1.22 -4.61 13.70
C TYR A 101 1.04 -5.42 12.41
N SER A 102 1.82 -5.12 11.36
CA SER A 102 1.83 -5.84 10.09
C SER A 102 0.43 -5.94 9.45
N PRO A 103 -0.25 -4.80 9.19
CA PRO A 103 -1.51 -4.81 8.46
C PRO A 103 -1.32 -5.46 7.08
N PRO A 104 -2.34 -6.18 6.58
CA PRO A 104 -2.29 -6.73 5.22
C PRO A 104 -2.26 -5.60 4.18
N ASP A 105 -1.76 -5.91 2.98
CA ASP A 105 -1.52 -4.89 1.93
C ASP A 105 -2.70 -3.97 1.62
N PRO A 106 -3.97 -4.45 1.54
CA PRO A 106 -5.11 -3.55 1.32
C PRO A 106 -5.31 -2.53 2.44
N VAL A 107 -5.01 -2.92 3.68
CA VAL A 107 -5.13 -2.04 4.86
C VAL A 107 -3.97 -1.05 4.90
N LYS A 108 -2.77 -1.50 4.54
CA LYS A 108 -1.60 -0.61 4.39
C LYS A 108 -1.85 0.45 3.32
N ALA A 109 -2.42 0.07 2.17
CA ALA A 109 -2.80 1.02 1.12
C ALA A 109 -3.82 2.05 1.63
N ALA A 110 -4.82 1.62 2.40
CA ALA A 110 -5.78 2.52 3.04
C ALA A 110 -5.12 3.49 4.04
N ILE A 111 -4.17 3.00 4.85
CA ILE A 111 -3.40 3.83 5.78
C ILE A 111 -2.60 4.90 5.01
N GLU A 112 -1.86 4.47 3.98
CA GLU A 112 -1.04 5.37 3.15
C GLU A 112 -1.88 6.39 2.36
N HIS A 113 -3.11 6.03 1.99
CA HIS A 113 -4.07 6.99 1.43
C HIS A 113 -4.35 8.12 2.42
N PHE A 114 -4.67 7.80 3.68
CA PHE A 114 -4.88 8.82 4.72
C PHE A 114 -3.61 9.58 5.10
N VAL A 115 -2.42 9.00 4.96
CA VAL A 115 -1.16 9.77 5.09
C VAL A 115 -1.06 10.81 3.98
N THR A 116 -1.35 10.41 2.75
CA THR A 116 -1.27 11.25 1.55
C THR A 116 -2.30 12.38 1.58
N THR A 117 -3.53 12.08 2.01
CA THR A 117 -4.61 13.06 2.11
C THR A 117 -4.55 13.88 3.41
N VAL A 118 -3.61 13.56 4.31
CA VAL A 118 -3.49 14.19 5.63
C VAL A 118 -4.81 14.04 6.41
N GLY A 119 -5.18 12.78 6.65
CA GLY A 119 -6.41 12.38 7.31
C GLY A 119 -7.61 12.28 6.37
N ALA A 120 -8.78 12.09 6.97
CA ALA A 120 -10.03 11.91 6.27
C ALA A 120 -10.47 13.22 5.61
N GLN A 121 -10.66 13.21 4.30
CA GLN A 121 -11.10 14.37 3.53
C GLN A 121 -12.58 14.22 3.15
N PRO A 122 -13.43 15.23 3.36
CA PRO A 122 -14.87 15.14 3.05
C PRO A 122 -15.17 14.96 1.55
N THR A 123 -14.21 15.28 0.69
CA THR A 123 -14.31 15.13 -0.77
C THR A 123 -13.67 13.86 -1.29
N ASP A 124 -13.12 13.02 -0.42
CA ASP A 124 -12.48 11.76 -0.79
C ASP A 124 -13.53 10.68 -1.08
N ALA A 125 -13.54 10.19 -2.31
CA ALA A 125 -14.46 9.15 -2.76
C ALA A 125 -14.17 7.79 -2.12
N ASP A 126 -12.92 7.56 -1.69
CA ASP A 126 -12.46 6.29 -1.13
C ASP A 126 -12.47 6.30 0.41
N LEU A 127 -12.93 7.39 1.05
CA LEU A 127 -12.89 7.56 2.51
C LEU A 127 -13.52 6.39 3.25
N ASP A 128 -14.76 6.02 2.91
CA ASP A 128 -15.47 4.96 3.60
C ASP A 128 -14.83 3.60 3.35
N ALA A 129 -14.38 3.33 2.11
CA ALA A 129 -13.73 2.08 1.77
C ALA A 129 -12.42 1.89 2.55
N ASN A 130 -11.57 2.92 2.58
CA ASN A 130 -10.30 2.90 3.28
C ASN A 130 -10.49 2.85 4.81
N ARG A 131 -11.42 3.64 5.35
CA ARG A 131 -11.75 3.61 6.78
C ARG A 131 -12.28 2.26 7.23
N ASN A 132 -13.15 1.64 6.43
CA ASN A 132 -13.72 0.33 6.74
C ASN A 132 -12.66 -0.77 6.65
N ALA A 133 -11.76 -0.73 5.66
CA ALA A 133 -10.65 -1.68 5.56
C ALA A 133 -9.80 -1.69 6.85
N ILE A 134 -9.43 -0.51 7.37
CA ILE A 134 -8.67 -0.40 8.62
C ILE A 134 -9.52 -0.88 9.80
N THR A 135 -10.79 -0.46 9.88
CA THR A 135 -11.67 -0.82 10.99
C THR A 135 -11.92 -2.32 11.07
N ASP A 136 -12.14 -2.99 9.94
CA ASP A 136 -12.43 -4.42 9.90
C ASP A 136 -11.18 -5.27 10.17
N TRP A 137 -10.00 -4.78 9.79
CA TRP A 137 -8.74 -5.36 10.25
C TRP A 137 -8.56 -5.21 11.76
N LEU A 138 -8.84 -4.04 12.32
CA LEU A 138 -8.75 -3.83 13.76
C LEU A 138 -9.71 -4.73 14.53
N LYS A 139 -10.93 -4.98 14.06
CA LYS A 139 -11.85 -5.92 14.72
C LYS A 139 -11.31 -7.35 14.77
N GLN A 140 -10.48 -7.76 13.81
CA GLN A 140 -9.88 -9.10 13.78
C GLN A 140 -8.79 -9.25 14.85
N ILE A 141 -7.95 -8.23 15.03
CA ILE A 141 -6.85 -8.26 15.99
C ILE A 141 -7.21 -7.70 17.36
N CYS A 142 -8.31 -6.93 17.44
CA CYS A 142 -8.82 -6.23 18.61
C CYS A 142 -10.36 -6.36 18.71
N PRO A 143 -10.87 -7.55 19.03
CA PRO A 143 -12.31 -7.84 19.03
C PRO A 143 -13.11 -7.06 20.09
N ASN A 144 -12.47 -6.54 21.13
CA ASN A 144 -13.09 -5.74 22.18
C ASN A 144 -13.13 -4.22 21.87
N LEU A 145 -12.46 -3.80 20.79
CA LEU A 145 -12.47 -2.42 20.33
C LEU A 145 -13.88 -2.07 19.84
N LYS A 146 -14.53 -1.11 20.50
CA LYS A 146 -15.89 -0.69 20.17
C LYS A 146 -15.92 0.51 19.24
#